data_AF-A0A7Y8NWQ9-F1
#
_entry.id   AF-A0A7Y8NWQ9-F1
#
_cell.length_a   1.000
_cell.length_b   1.000
_cell.length_c   1.000
_cell.angle_alpha   90.00
_cell.angle_beta   90.00
_cell.angle_gamma   90.00
#
_symmetry.space_group_name_H-M   'P 1'
#
loop_
_entity.id
_entity.type
_entity.pdbx_description
1 polymer ?
#
loop_
_entity_poly.entity_id
_entity_poly.type
_entity_poly.pdbx_seq_one_letter_code
_entity_poly.pdbx_strand_id
1 'polypeptide(L)'
;MAQSGENNQKIRVLNQLEWAPLFELIPEIEATEQFGEMVGGEMLEDGTVKLPYFEPAEIVSVFAEVVISLDLVPGWNWVEWEDGDDILCNEDQDYEKLRVVILCQLLILIVRADEFDEGFMVSNFEDGTVLKILKALQRKIGLILRN
;
A
#
# COMPACT_ATOMS: atom_id res chain seq x y z
N MET A 1 -24.10 -13.01 -10.74
CA MET A 1 -23.36 -13.91 -11.65
C MET A 1 -22.94 -13.12 -12.88
N ALA A 2 -21.75 -12.54 -12.84
CA ALA A 2 -20.98 -12.12 -14.00
C ALA A 2 -19.52 -12.50 -13.70
N GLN A 3 -18.80 -12.88 -14.74
CA GLN A 3 -17.65 -13.76 -14.69
C GLN A 3 -16.55 -13.30 -13.74
N SER A 4 -16.14 -14.21 -12.86
CA SER A 4 -14.74 -14.39 -12.45
C SER A 4 -13.91 -14.57 -13.72
N GLY A 5 -13.55 -13.45 -14.36
CA GLY A 5 -12.55 -13.44 -15.41
C GLY A 5 -11.27 -13.96 -14.79
N GLU A 6 -10.70 -15.01 -15.36
CA GLU A 6 -9.30 -15.33 -15.14
C GLU A 6 -8.50 -14.10 -15.56
N ASN A 7 -8.26 -13.20 -14.62
CA ASN A 7 -7.38 -12.07 -14.81
C ASN A 7 -5.99 -12.67 -15.06
N ASN A 8 -5.58 -12.71 -16.33
CA ASN A 8 -4.24 -12.99 -16.82
C ASN A 8 -3.26 -11.86 -16.40
N GLN A 9 -3.37 -11.42 -15.15
CA GLN A 9 -2.48 -10.44 -14.55
C GLN A 9 -1.15 -11.14 -14.31
N LYS A 10 -0.16 -10.74 -15.09
CA LYS A 10 1.20 -11.20 -14.93
C LYS A 10 1.86 -10.34 -13.86
N ILE A 11 2.18 -10.95 -12.73
CA ILE A 11 3.17 -10.34 -11.84
C ILE A 11 4.49 -10.36 -12.60
N ARG A 12 5.24 -9.26 -12.56
CA ARG A 12 6.63 -9.30 -13.01
C ARG A 12 7.36 -10.35 -12.16
N VAL A 13 8.07 -11.27 -12.81
CA VAL A 13 8.90 -12.24 -12.08
C VAL A 13 10.08 -11.46 -11.51
N LEU A 14 9.92 -11.00 -10.28
CA LEU A 14 10.96 -10.33 -9.52
C LEU A 14 11.80 -11.37 -8.78
N ASN A 15 13.11 -11.25 -8.89
CA ASN A 15 14.04 -12.06 -8.10
C ASN A 15 14.15 -11.53 -6.67
N GLN A 16 14.77 -12.27 -5.76
CA GLN A 16 14.85 -11.91 -4.34
C GLN A 16 15.44 -10.51 -4.07
N LEU A 17 16.43 -10.09 -4.86
CA LEU A 17 17.07 -8.78 -4.71
C LEU A 17 16.13 -7.64 -5.11
N GLU A 18 15.22 -7.88 -6.05
CA GLU A 18 14.22 -6.89 -6.46
C GLU A 18 13.13 -6.71 -5.40
N TRP A 19 12.88 -7.71 -4.54
CA TRP A 19 11.93 -7.58 -3.41
C TRP A 19 12.54 -6.96 -2.15
N ALA A 20 13.87 -6.94 -2.04
CA ALA A 20 14.56 -6.48 -0.83
C ALA A 20 14.15 -5.06 -0.40
N PRO A 21 14.08 -4.06 -1.30
CA PRO A 21 13.72 -2.70 -0.91
C PRO A 21 12.35 -2.61 -0.24
N LEU A 22 11.40 -3.46 -0.63
CA LEU A 22 10.06 -3.48 -0.04
C LEU A 22 10.06 -4.12 1.36
N PHE A 23 10.83 -5.20 1.55
CA PHE A 23 10.86 -5.93 2.81
C PHE A 23 11.78 -5.30 3.85
N GLU A 24 12.76 -4.52 3.43
CA GLU A 24 13.62 -3.73 4.31
C GLU A 24 12.85 -2.62 5.04
N LEU A 25 11.69 -2.19 4.52
CA LEU A 25 10.81 -1.22 5.18
C LEU A 25 10.06 -1.82 6.38
N ILE A 26 9.86 -3.14 6.44
CA ILE A 26 9.09 -3.79 7.52
C ILE A 26 9.58 -3.40 8.92
N PRO A 27 10.88 -3.54 9.28
CA PRO A 27 11.35 -3.15 10.60
C PRO A 27 11.21 -1.65 10.90
N GLU A 28 11.31 -0.79 9.88
CA GLU A 28 11.17 0.65 10.04
C GLU A 28 9.70 1.04 10.29
N ILE A 29 8.77 0.43 9.54
CA ILE A 29 7.33 0.54 9.76
C ILE A 29 6.97 0.05 11.17
N GLU A 30 7.50 -1.08 11.62
CA GLU A 30 7.25 -1.60 12.98
C GLU A 30 7.78 -0.68 14.09
N ALA A 31 8.83 0.08 13.82
CA ALA A 31 9.43 1.03 14.76
C ALA A 31 8.76 2.42 14.74
N THR A 32 7.89 2.68 13.75
CA THR A 32 7.24 3.97 13.57
C THR A 32 5.96 4.03 14.39
N GLU A 33 5.83 5.04 15.24
CA GLU A 33 4.67 5.22 16.13
C GLU A 33 3.55 6.06 15.50
N GLN A 34 3.88 6.91 14.54
CA GLN A 34 2.95 7.82 13.87
C GLN A 34 3.34 7.94 12.39
N PHE A 35 2.38 7.70 11.50
CA PHE A 35 2.58 7.65 10.05
C PHE A 35 2.16 8.93 9.32
N GLY A 36 1.55 9.86 10.03
CA GLY A 36 1.42 11.24 9.58
C GLY A 36 0.59 12.08 10.54
N GLU A 37 0.46 13.36 10.20
CA GLU A 37 -0.30 14.32 10.98
C GLU A 37 -1.02 15.34 10.12
N MET A 38 -2.11 15.87 10.66
CA MET A 38 -2.87 16.93 10.00
C MET A 38 -2.26 18.28 10.40
N VAL A 39 -1.68 18.98 9.43
CA VAL A 39 -0.96 20.25 9.59
C VAL A 39 -1.76 21.35 8.89
N GLY A 40 -1.69 22.58 9.39
CA GLY A 40 -2.46 23.69 8.83
C GLY A 40 -3.73 23.99 9.62
N GLY A 41 -4.61 24.79 9.02
CA GLY A 41 -5.85 25.25 9.66
C GLY A 41 -5.67 26.49 10.55
N GLU A 42 -4.45 26.97 10.75
CA GLU A 42 -4.18 28.20 11.49
C GLU A 42 -4.49 29.47 10.68
N MET A 43 -4.92 30.52 11.39
CA MET A 43 -5.08 31.86 10.83
C MET A 43 -3.73 32.59 10.85
N LEU A 44 -3.31 33.11 9.70
CA LEU A 44 -2.08 33.87 9.52
C LEU A 44 -2.25 35.34 9.92
N GLU A 45 -1.12 36.04 10.09
CA GLU A 45 -1.08 37.44 10.55
C GLU A 45 -1.83 38.42 9.62
N ASP A 46 -1.94 38.08 8.33
CA ASP A 46 -2.65 38.87 7.32
C ASP A 46 -4.16 38.57 7.25
N GLY A 47 -4.66 37.73 8.15
CA GLY A 47 -6.07 37.31 8.22
C GLY A 47 -6.46 36.22 7.22
N THR A 48 -5.51 35.67 6.46
CA THR A 48 -5.74 34.46 5.65
C THR A 48 -5.67 33.19 6.52
N VAL A 49 -6.18 32.07 6.00
CA VAL A 49 -6.12 30.77 6.68
C VAL A 49 -5.25 29.83 5.87
N LYS A 50 -4.27 29.20 6.51
CA LYS A 50 -3.51 28.12 5.89
C LYS A 50 -4.44 26.91 5.78
N LEU A 51 -4.64 26.40 4.57
CA LEU A 51 -5.48 25.22 4.39
C LEU A 51 -4.85 24.02 5.12
N PRO A 52 -5.66 23.23 5.85
CA PRO A 52 -5.20 21.98 6.43
C PRO A 52 -4.80 21.00 5.32
N TYR A 53 -3.73 20.26 5.55
CA TYR A 53 -3.24 19.18 4.70
C TYR A 53 -2.68 18.06 5.57
N PHE A 54 -2.63 16.86 5.02
CA PHE A 54 -2.06 15.70 5.66
C PHE A 54 -0.57 15.62 5.33
N GLU A 55 0.29 15.66 6.34
CA GLU A 55 1.73 15.53 6.20
C GLU A 55 2.12 14.08 6.53
N PRO A 56 2.47 13.25 5.54
CA PRO A 56 2.88 11.87 5.77
C PRO A 56 4.27 11.81 6.40
N ALA A 57 4.51 10.79 7.23
CA ALA A 57 5.85 10.48 7.72
C ALA A 57 6.76 10.02 6.57
N GLU A 58 8.08 10.20 6.72
CA GLU A 58 9.07 9.87 5.67
C GLU A 58 8.94 8.42 5.18
N ILE A 59 8.71 7.47 6.09
CA ILE A 59 8.54 6.05 5.76
C ILE A 59 7.35 5.78 4.82
N VAL A 60 6.28 6.57 4.92
CA VAL A 60 5.10 6.46 4.06
C VAL A 60 5.44 6.91 2.64
N SER A 61 6.19 8.01 2.50
CA SER A 61 6.67 8.49 1.20
C SER A 61 7.66 7.51 0.56
N VAL A 62 8.63 7.00 1.34
CA VAL A 62 9.59 5.99 0.87
C VAL A 62 8.88 4.73 0.39
N PHE A 63 7.87 4.26 1.13
CA PHE A 63 7.06 3.12 0.71
C PHE A 63 6.37 3.36 -0.64
N ALA A 64 5.75 4.52 -0.84
CA ALA A 64 5.09 4.85 -2.11
C ALA A 64 6.08 4.82 -3.28
N GLU A 65 7.27 5.41 -3.10
CA GLU A 65 8.35 5.39 -4.09
C GLU A 65 8.79 3.96 -4.42
N VAL A 66 9.00 3.11 -3.41
CA VAL A 66 9.37 1.71 -3.62
C VAL A 66 8.30 0.97 -4.40
N VAL A 67 7.03 1.06 -4.00
CA VAL A 67 5.92 0.36 -4.68
C VAL A 67 5.78 0.80 -6.13
N ILE A 68 5.87 2.10 -6.42
CA ILE A 68 5.82 2.64 -7.79
C ILE A 68 7.02 2.14 -8.61
N SER A 69 8.22 2.17 -8.03
CA SER A 69 9.46 1.77 -8.73
C SER A 69 9.48 0.29 -9.12
N LEU A 70 8.83 -0.57 -8.33
CA LEU A 70 8.81 -2.01 -8.56
C LEU A 70 7.88 -2.42 -9.70
N ASP A 71 6.90 -1.57 -10.05
CA ASP A 71 5.92 -1.82 -11.12
C ASP A 71 5.34 -3.25 -11.03
N LEU A 72 4.81 -3.60 -9.85
CA LEU A 72 4.52 -4.99 -9.46
C LEU A 72 3.50 -5.68 -10.38
N VAL A 73 2.56 -4.92 -10.93
CA VAL A 73 1.48 -5.41 -11.80
C VAL A 73 1.31 -4.49 -13.02
N PRO A 74 2.20 -4.60 -14.03
CA PRO A 74 2.20 -3.69 -15.17
C PRO A 74 0.90 -3.77 -15.98
N GLY A 75 0.35 -2.61 -16.34
CA GLY A 75 -0.83 -2.49 -17.21
C GLY A 75 -2.15 -2.95 -16.58
N TRP A 76 -2.19 -3.20 -15.28
CA TRP A 76 -3.42 -3.50 -14.56
C TRP A 76 -4.26 -2.23 -14.32
N ASN A 77 -5.54 -2.27 -14.68
CA ASN A 77 -6.49 -1.21 -14.42
C ASN A 77 -6.98 -1.27 -12.96
N TRP A 78 -6.30 -0.53 -12.09
CA TRP A 78 -6.62 -0.46 -10.67
C TRP A 78 -7.91 0.32 -10.39
N VAL A 79 -8.26 1.29 -11.24
CA VAL A 79 -9.43 2.18 -11.06
C VAL A 79 -10.75 1.42 -11.10
N GLU A 80 -10.83 0.34 -11.88
CA GLU A 80 -12.05 -0.46 -12.06
C GLU A 80 -12.13 -1.66 -11.09
N TRP A 81 -11.20 -1.78 -10.13
CA TRP A 81 -11.12 -2.95 -9.27
C TRP A 81 -11.85 -2.75 -7.94
N GLU A 82 -13.18 -2.94 -7.97
CA GLU A 82 -14.06 -2.83 -6.80
C GLU A 82 -13.71 -3.84 -5.69
N ASP A 83 -13.31 -5.08 -6.04
CA ASP A 83 -12.98 -6.09 -5.01
C ASP A 83 -11.80 -5.66 -4.11
N GLY A 84 -10.94 -4.75 -4.58
CA GLY A 84 -9.82 -4.24 -3.80
C GLY A 84 -10.29 -3.43 -2.59
N ASP A 85 -11.31 -2.60 -2.77
CA ASP A 85 -11.92 -1.80 -1.71
C ASP A 85 -12.60 -2.70 -0.68
N ASP A 86 -13.39 -3.69 -1.15
CA ASP A 86 -14.03 -4.69 -0.29
C ASP A 86 -13.03 -5.44 0.61
N ILE A 87 -11.83 -5.74 0.08
CA ILE A 87 -10.77 -6.40 0.83
C ILE A 87 -10.14 -5.47 1.87
N LEU A 88 -9.89 -4.20 1.53
CA LEU A 88 -9.29 -3.21 2.44
C LEU A 88 -10.25 -2.79 3.55
N CYS A 89 -11.55 -2.67 3.25
CA CYS A 89 -12.57 -2.31 4.23
C CYS A 89 -12.98 -3.46 5.16
N ASN A 90 -12.50 -4.69 4.91
CA ASN A 90 -12.79 -5.84 5.77
C ASN A 90 -11.79 -5.94 6.94
N GLU A 91 -12.19 -5.51 8.13
CA GLU A 91 -11.35 -5.54 9.35
C GLU A 91 -10.82 -6.94 9.70
N ASP A 92 -11.57 -8.00 9.37
CA ASP A 92 -11.24 -9.40 9.64
C ASP A 92 -10.45 -10.06 8.48
N GLN A 93 -9.97 -9.26 7.52
CA GLN A 93 -9.29 -9.77 6.34
C GLN A 93 -7.99 -10.51 6.68
N ASP A 94 -7.97 -11.79 6.31
CA ASP A 94 -6.78 -12.64 6.42
C ASP A 94 -5.93 -12.55 5.14
N TYR A 95 -4.96 -11.62 5.14
CA TYR A 95 -4.03 -11.42 4.02
C TYR A 95 -3.15 -12.64 3.74
N GLU A 96 -2.96 -13.57 4.69
CA GLU A 96 -2.20 -14.81 4.45
C GLU A 96 -2.88 -15.74 3.44
N LYS A 97 -4.19 -15.64 3.31
CA LYS A 97 -4.95 -16.48 2.36
C LYS A 97 -4.92 -15.94 0.93
N LEU A 98 -4.53 -14.67 0.75
CA LEU A 98 -4.52 -14.05 -0.56
C LEU A 98 -3.33 -14.53 -1.42
N ARG A 99 -3.50 -14.48 -2.74
CA ARG A 99 -2.42 -14.78 -3.69
C ARG A 99 -1.46 -13.59 -3.76
N VAL A 100 -0.19 -13.85 -4.10
CA VAL A 100 0.85 -12.81 -4.28
C VAL A 100 0.36 -11.68 -5.20
N VAL A 101 -0.31 -12.00 -6.31
CA VAL A 101 -0.85 -10.98 -7.24
C VAL A 101 -1.82 -10.04 -6.55
N ILE A 102 -2.73 -10.57 -5.71
CA ILE A 102 -3.73 -9.76 -5.00
C ILE A 102 -3.03 -8.85 -3.99
N LEU A 103 -2.04 -9.38 -3.25
CA LEU A 103 -1.27 -8.55 -2.30
C LEU A 103 -0.55 -7.40 -3.01
N CYS A 104 0.08 -7.65 -4.16
CA CYS A 104 0.71 -6.60 -4.96
C CYS A 104 -0.31 -5.57 -5.46
N GLN A 105 -1.49 -6.01 -5.87
CA GLN A 105 -2.56 -5.12 -6.32
C GLN A 105 -3.06 -4.22 -5.20
N LEU A 106 -3.20 -4.75 -3.98
CA LEU A 106 -3.60 -3.95 -2.81
C LEU A 106 -2.54 -2.88 -2.49
N LEU A 107 -1.24 -3.21 -2.55
CA LEU A 107 -0.18 -2.21 -2.35
C LEU A 107 -0.25 -1.08 -3.41
N ILE A 108 -0.44 -1.45 -4.68
CA ILE A 108 -0.62 -0.46 -5.76
C ILE A 108 -1.88 0.36 -5.52
N LEU A 109 -2.99 -0.27 -5.15
CA LEU A 109 -4.27 0.40 -4.89
C LEU A 109 -4.12 1.42 -3.77
N ILE A 110 -3.50 1.04 -2.65
CA ILE A 110 -3.25 1.96 -1.52
C ILE A 110 -2.45 3.18 -1.95
N VAL A 111 -1.34 2.98 -2.67
CA VAL A 111 -0.50 4.09 -3.13
C VAL A 111 -1.21 4.98 -4.15
N ARG A 112 -2.01 4.39 -5.05
CA ARG A 112 -2.70 5.14 -6.11
C ARG A 112 -3.96 5.84 -5.63
N ALA A 113 -4.69 5.24 -4.69
CA ALA A 113 -5.90 5.81 -4.13
C ALA A 113 -5.60 7.07 -3.29
N ASP A 114 -4.44 7.13 -2.64
CA ASP A 114 -4.00 8.31 -1.87
C ASP A 114 -3.84 9.57 -2.73
N GLU A 115 -3.61 9.44 -4.04
CA GLU A 115 -3.63 10.57 -4.99
C GLU A 115 -5.03 11.22 -5.11
N PHE A 116 -6.10 10.52 -4.70
CA PHE A 116 -7.50 10.94 -4.82
C PHE A 116 -8.21 11.10 -3.46
N ASP A 117 -7.71 10.42 -2.43
CA ASP A 117 -8.22 10.46 -1.07
C ASP A 117 -7.06 10.73 -0.11
N GLU A 118 -6.90 12.00 0.27
CA GLU A 118 -5.78 12.47 1.08
C GLU A 118 -5.76 11.77 2.44
N GLY A 119 -4.65 11.09 2.74
CA GLY A 119 -4.47 10.36 3.99
C GLY A 119 -4.98 8.92 3.95
N PHE A 120 -5.48 8.43 2.80
CA PHE A 120 -5.85 7.03 2.61
C PHE A 120 -4.67 6.10 2.85
N MET A 121 -3.48 6.44 2.35
CA MET A 121 -2.30 5.63 2.59
C MET A 121 -1.92 5.65 4.06
N VAL A 122 -1.90 6.83 4.70
CA VAL A 122 -1.57 6.94 6.13
C VAL A 122 -2.54 6.13 6.99
N SER A 123 -3.84 6.17 6.71
CA SER A 123 -4.82 5.39 7.48
C SER A 123 -4.56 3.88 7.40
N ASN A 124 -4.17 3.37 6.22
CA ASN A 124 -3.77 1.97 6.01
C ASN A 124 -2.42 1.60 6.67
N PHE A 125 -1.60 2.59 7.02
CA PHE A 125 -0.41 2.37 7.85
C PHE A 125 -0.79 2.29 9.33
N GLU A 126 -1.60 3.25 9.80
CA GLU A 126 -2.04 3.36 11.20
C GLU A 126 -2.86 2.15 11.68
N ASP A 127 -3.72 1.59 10.82
CA ASP A 127 -4.52 0.39 11.13
C ASP A 127 -3.72 -0.94 10.97
N GLY A 128 -2.46 -0.82 10.52
CA GLY A 128 -1.54 -1.92 10.28
C GLY A 128 -1.82 -2.75 9.02
N THR A 129 -2.72 -2.32 8.13
CA THR A 129 -3.06 -2.99 6.88
C THR A 129 -1.85 -3.17 5.98
N VAL A 130 -1.07 -2.11 5.75
CA VAL A 130 0.18 -2.18 4.96
C VAL A 130 1.13 -3.21 5.55
N LEU A 131 1.36 -3.18 6.86
CA LEU A 131 2.26 -4.11 7.53
C LEU A 131 1.81 -5.58 7.41
N LYS A 132 0.50 -5.84 7.51
CA LYS A 132 -0.08 -7.18 7.32
C LYS A 132 0.15 -7.68 5.89
N ILE A 133 -0.10 -6.85 4.89
CA ILE A 133 0.13 -7.17 3.47
C ILE A 133 1.61 -7.47 3.20
N LEU A 134 2.52 -6.62 3.69
CA LEU A 134 3.97 -6.78 3.52
C LEU A 134 4.48 -8.10 4.14
N LYS A 135 4.05 -8.43 5.35
CA LYS A 135 4.44 -9.69 6.01
C LYS A 135 3.90 -10.92 5.28
N ALA A 136 2.66 -10.87 4.78
CA ALA A 136 2.09 -11.94 3.98
C ALA A 136 2.86 -12.15 2.68
N LEU A 137 3.24 -11.06 2.04
CA LEU A 137 4.04 -11.08 0.82
C LEU A 137 5.44 -11.65 1.08
N GLN A 138 6.13 -11.17 2.11
CA GLN A 138 7.46 -11.65 2.50
C GLN A 138 7.48 -13.15 2.76
N ARG A 139 6.49 -13.67 3.51
CA ARG A 139 6.36 -15.11 3.75
C ARG A 139 6.21 -15.91 2.46
N LYS A 140 5.34 -15.45 1.54
CA LYS A 140 5.06 -16.15 0.28
C LYS A 140 6.26 -16.14 -0.66
N ILE A 141 6.94 -15.00 -0.82
CA ILE A 141 8.15 -14.90 -1.64
C ILE A 141 9.28 -15.74 -1.04
N GLY A 142 9.46 -15.68 0.29
CA GLY A 142 10.43 -16.52 1.00
C GLY A 142 10.18 -18.02 0.86
N LEU A 143 8.93 -18.46 0.72
CA LEU A 143 8.57 -19.86 0.45
C LEU A 143 8.84 -20.26 -1.01
N ILE A 144 8.57 -19.37 -1.97
CA ILE A 144 8.79 -19.64 -3.41
C ILE A 144 10.28 -19.84 -3.71
N LEU A 145 11.17 -19.11 -3.03
CA LEU A 145 12.61 -19.15 -3.27
C LEU A 145 13.35 -20.29 -2.55
N ARG A 146 12.67 -21.05 -1.68
CA ARG A 146 13.23 -22.20 -0.95
C ARG A 146 12.94 -23.55 -1.62
N ASN A 147 12.08 -23.57 -2.65
CA ASN A 147 11.71 -24.74 -3.44
C ASN A 147 12.35 -24.69 -4.82
#